data_AF-A0A5P8WJ81-F1
#
_entry.id   AF-A0A5P8WJ81-F1
#
_cell.length_a   1.000
_cell.length_b   1.000
_cell.length_c   1.000
_cell.angle_alpha   90.00
_cell.angle_beta   90.00
_cell.angle_gamma   90.00
#
_symmetry.space_group_name_H-M   'P 1'
#
loop_
_entity.id
_entity.type
_entity.pdbx_description
1 polymer ?
#
loop_
_entity_poly.entity_id
_entity_poly.type
_entity_poly.pdbx_seq_one_letter_code
_entity_poly.pdbx_strand_id
1 'polypeptide(L)'
;MFTFGSQPYNYVHHNFLDISDDVWDADQLGLRVNQHQKRRKLVFLYIQQDWLKILVKKFIMFEAKSGSKQLQTLHHYISTFNSFSRFIHEDYPQINLADINRELIINYLSYSYKIGPSQKRMRLGILKLFFEIVTINQWFNFPGHLIRAEDYPKQPKRLPRYIPEDVMQQLNQHLNAL
;
A
#
# COMPACT_ATOMS: atom_id res chain seq x y z
N MET A 1 -10.35 56.09 -0.27
CA MET A 1 -9.74 55.53 -1.50
C MET A 1 -8.83 54.40 -1.04
N PHE A 2 -9.36 53.18 -0.90
CA PHE A 2 -8.67 52.07 -0.27
C PHE A 2 -8.14 51.11 -1.34
N THR A 3 -6.82 51.01 -1.40
CA THR A 3 -6.07 50.05 -2.24
C THR A 3 -6.24 48.64 -1.67
N PHE A 4 -6.88 47.76 -2.44
CA PHE A 4 -6.85 46.32 -2.17
C PHE A 4 -5.46 45.79 -2.51
N GLY A 5 -4.67 45.49 -1.49
CA GLY A 5 -3.45 44.71 -1.62
C GLY A 5 -3.82 43.28 -2.04
N SER A 6 -3.49 42.92 -3.28
CA SER A 6 -3.59 41.55 -3.78
C SER A 6 -2.69 40.65 -2.95
N GLN A 7 -3.30 39.71 -2.23
CA GLN A 7 -2.60 38.59 -1.60
C GLN A 7 -1.91 37.77 -2.71
N PRO A 8 -0.62 37.41 -2.59
CA PRO A 8 0.06 36.65 -3.61
C PRO A 8 -0.57 35.26 -3.71
N TYR A 9 -1.03 34.92 -4.92
CA TYR A 9 -1.37 33.55 -5.27
C TYR A 9 -0.13 32.68 -5.03
N ASN A 10 -0.20 31.80 -4.03
CA ASN A 10 0.81 30.77 -3.83
C ASN A 10 0.83 29.90 -5.09
N TYR A 11 1.82 30.11 -5.95
CA TYR A 11 2.15 29.21 -7.04
C TYR A 11 2.52 27.86 -6.41
N VAL A 12 1.59 26.90 -6.49
CA VAL A 12 1.89 25.51 -6.19
C VAL A 12 2.93 25.09 -7.24
N HIS A 13 4.18 25.00 -6.82
CA HIS A 13 5.23 24.40 -7.63
C HIS A 13 4.71 23.04 -8.11
N HIS A 14 4.34 22.95 -9.39
CA HIS A 14 4.12 21.69 -10.06
C HIS A 14 5.50 21.02 -10.19
N ASN A 15 5.96 20.43 -9.10
CA ASN A 15 7.09 19.54 -9.12
C ASN A 15 6.69 18.36 -10.01
N PHE A 16 7.20 18.38 -11.24
CA PHE A 16 6.98 17.31 -12.20
C PHE A 16 7.54 16.02 -11.61
N LEU A 17 6.69 15.02 -11.43
CA LEU A 17 7.12 13.73 -10.94
C LEU A 17 7.81 12.95 -12.05
N ASP A 18 9.08 12.62 -11.87
CA ASP A 18 9.78 11.68 -12.75
C ASP A 18 9.55 10.25 -12.26
N ILE A 19 9.17 9.36 -13.18
CA ILE A 19 9.02 7.94 -12.89
C ILE A 19 10.37 7.25 -12.62
N SER A 20 11.47 7.86 -13.06
CA SER A 20 12.83 7.40 -12.78
C SER A 20 13.17 7.50 -11.28
N ASP A 21 12.62 8.49 -10.56
CA ASP A 21 12.91 8.73 -9.14
C ASP A 21 12.37 7.62 -8.24
N ASP A 22 13.21 7.13 -7.31
CA ASP A 22 12.83 6.10 -6.34
C ASP A 22 12.21 6.68 -5.05
N VAL A 23 12.06 8.01 -4.97
CA VAL A 23 11.44 8.70 -3.83
C VAL A 23 10.49 9.76 -4.33
N TRP A 24 9.21 9.60 -4.03
CA TRP A 24 8.15 10.53 -4.43
C TRP A 24 7.58 11.23 -3.20
N ASP A 25 7.36 12.54 -3.30
CA ASP A 25 6.62 13.28 -2.29
C ASP A 25 5.11 13.21 -2.60
N ALA A 26 4.29 13.08 -1.57
CA ALA A 26 2.85 13.05 -1.69
C ALA A 26 2.28 14.32 -2.35
N ASP A 27 2.95 15.47 -2.20
CA ASP A 27 2.54 16.72 -2.87
C ASP A 27 2.70 16.62 -4.40
N GLN A 28 3.76 15.96 -4.87
CA GLN A 28 3.99 15.71 -6.31
C GLN A 28 2.91 14.80 -6.91
N LEU A 29 2.25 13.99 -6.07
CA LEU A 29 1.15 13.12 -6.46
C LEU A 29 -0.22 13.78 -6.33
N GLY A 30 -0.30 15.04 -5.88
CA GLY A 30 -1.56 15.74 -5.65
C GLY A 30 -2.40 15.14 -4.53
N LEU A 31 -1.78 14.38 -3.62
CA LEU A 31 -2.49 13.76 -2.51
C LEU A 31 -2.82 14.79 -1.43
N ARG A 32 -4.01 14.70 -0.85
CA ARG A 32 -4.36 15.50 0.33
C ARG A 32 -3.65 14.92 1.55
N VAL A 33 -2.65 15.63 2.04
CA VAL A 33 -1.86 15.24 3.21
C VAL A 33 -2.17 16.18 4.38
N ASN A 34 -2.34 15.63 5.58
CA ASN A 34 -2.45 16.44 6.78
C ASN A 34 -1.07 17.06 7.11
N GLN A 35 -1.04 18.34 7.46
CA GLN A 35 0.17 19.07 7.85
C GLN A 35 0.99 18.38 8.97
N HIS A 36 0.36 17.58 9.83
CA HIS A 36 1.04 16.84 10.91
C HIS A 36 1.56 15.46 10.50
N GLN A 37 1.32 15.03 9.25
CA GLN A 37 1.70 13.71 8.78
C GLN A 37 3.21 13.64 8.51
N LYS A 38 3.95 12.97 9.41
CA LYS A 38 5.42 12.87 9.36
C LYS A 38 5.94 12.08 8.14
N ARG A 39 5.15 11.14 7.62
CA ARG A 39 5.54 10.29 6.47
C ARG A 39 4.83 10.79 5.22
N ARG A 40 5.50 11.67 4.47
CA ARG A 40 5.01 12.24 3.20
C ARG A 40 5.62 11.59 1.96
N LYS A 41 6.70 10.83 2.14
CA LYS A 41 7.49 10.25 1.06
C LYS A 41 7.14 8.79 0.81
N LEU A 42 6.92 8.44 -0.45
CA LEU A 42 6.82 7.07 -0.93
C LEU A 42 8.19 6.64 -1.48
N VAL A 43 8.74 5.53 -0.99
CA VAL A 43 10.12 5.10 -1.28
C VAL A 43 10.11 3.71 -1.92
N PHE A 44 10.69 3.61 -3.12
CA PHE A 44 10.72 2.41 -3.96
C PHE A 44 12.09 1.70 -3.98
N LEU A 45 13.11 2.26 -3.31
CA LEU A 45 14.49 1.76 -3.27
C LEU A 45 14.62 0.29 -2.86
N TYR A 46 13.67 -0.23 -2.07
CA TYR A 46 13.70 -1.59 -1.53
C TYR A 46 13.09 -2.64 -2.47
N ILE A 47 12.55 -2.23 -3.62
CA ILE A 47 12.09 -3.14 -4.66
C ILE A 47 13.30 -3.47 -5.55
N GLN A 48 13.72 -4.73 -5.51
CA GLN A 48 15.01 -5.19 -6.05
C GLN A 48 14.93 -5.55 -7.54
N GLN A 49 13.77 -5.97 -8.04
CA GLN A 49 13.57 -6.28 -9.46
C GLN A 49 13.15 -5.02 -10.19
N ASP A 50 13.93 -4.58 -11.18
CA ASP A 50 13.66 -3.35 -11.94
C ASP A 50 12.30 -3.39 -12.65
N TRP A 51 11.97 -4.53 -13.27
CA TRP A 51 10.67 -4.73 -13.91
C TRP A 51 9.50 -4.56 -12.93
N LEU A 52 9.65 -5.06 -11.69
CA LEU A 52 8.63 -4.95 -10.65
C LEU A 52 8.52 -3.50 -10.18
N LYS A 53 9.67 -2.85 -9.96
CA LYS A 53 9.73 -1.46 -9.51
C LYS A 53 9.01 -0.53 -10.48
N ILE A 54 9.26 -0.67 -11.79
CA ILE A 54 8.60 0.12 -12.84
C ILE A 54 7.07 -0.07 -12.79
N LEU A 55 6.60 -1.32 -12.72
CA LEU A 55 5.17 -1.60 -12.67
C LEU A 55 4.53 -1.10 -11.38
N VAL A 56 5.19 -1.24 -10.24
CA VAL A 56 4.72 -0.74 -8.94
C VAL A 56 4.61 0.78 -8.96
N LYS A 57 5.60 1.49 -9.52
CA LYS A 57 5.52 2.95 -9.69
C LYS A 57 4.32 3.36 -10.54
N LYS A 58 4.11 2.71 -11.70
CA LYS A 58 2.93 2.94 -12.56
C LYS A 58 1.61 2.69 -11.80
N PHE A 59 1.54 1.60 -11.05
CA PHE A 59 0.39 1.24 -10.23
C PHE A 59 0.10 2.27 -9.13
N ILE A 60 1.12 2.69 -8.37
CA ILE A 60 0.97 3.71 -7.31
C ILE A 60 0.53 5.04 -7.90
N MET A 61 1.10 5.43 -9.04
CA MET A 61 0.68 6.64 -9.77
C MET A 61 -0.80 6.56 -10.20
N PHE A 62 -1.22 5.43 -10.76
CA PHE A 62 -2.60 5.20 -11.16
C PHE A 62 -3.56 5.30 -9.97
N GLU A 63 -3.25 4.62 -8.87
CA GLU A 63 -4.06 4.62 -7.65
C GLU A 63 -4.12 6.02 -7.01
N ALA A 64 -3.01 6.76 -7.01
CA ALA A 64 -2.98 8.14 -6.52
C ALA A 64 -3.87 9.07 -7.36
N LYS A 65 -3.75 9.00 -8.69
CA LYS A 65 -4.55 9.80 -9.62
C LYS A 65 -6.03 9.46 -9.65
N SER A 66 -6.41 8.24 -9.25
CA SER A 66 -7.82 7.85 -9.09
C SER A 66 -8.56 8.69 -8.03
N GLY A 67 -7.83 9.39 -7.14
CA GLY A 67 -8.38 10.22 -6.08
C GLY A 67 -9.01 9.44 -4.91
N SER A 68 -9.02 8.10 -4.98
CA SER A 68 -9.73 7.24 -4.02
C SER A 68 -8.88 6.79 -2.83
N LYS A 69 -7.56 6.95 -2.90
CA LYS A 69 -6.63 6.38 -1.92
C LYS A 69 -5.93 7.46 -1.11
N GLN A 70 -5.85 7.22 0.20
CA GLN A 70 -5.07 8.01 1.12
C GLN A 70 -3.60 7.59 1.08
N LEU A 71 -2.70 8.49 1.46
CA LEU A 71 -1.25 8.24 1.48
C LEU A 71 -0.87 7.00 2.32
N GLN A 72 -1.54 6.78 3.45
CA GLN A 72 -1.31 5.61 4.30
C GLN A 72 -1.59 4.29 3.56
N THR A 73 -2.61 4.26 2.71
CA THR A 73 -2.92 3.09 1.88
C THR A 73 -1.80 2.81 0.88
N LEU A 74 -1.25 3.84 0.24
CA LEU A 74 -0.12 3.70 -0.68
C LEU A 74 1.14 3.19 0.03
N HIS A 75 1.37 3.59 1.29
CA HIS A 75 2.42 2.99 2.12
C HIS A 75 2.21 1.49 2.35
N HIS A 76 0.97 1.05 2.60
CA HIS A 76 0.66 -0.38 2.75
C HIS A 76 0.89 -1.15 1.44
N TYR A 77 0.61 -0.52 0.30
CA TYR A 77 0.90 -1.10 -1.02
C TYR A 77 2.40 -1.29 -1.19
N ILE A 78 3.20 -0.24 -1.02
CA ILE A 78 4.68 -0.32 -1.14
C ILE A 78 5.27 -1.34 -0.16
N SER A 79 4.80 -1.37 1.09
CA SER A 79 5.25 -2.36 2.06
C SER A 79 4.94 -3.80 1.63
N THR A 80 3.84 -4.02 0.92
CA THR A 80 3.49 -5.33 0.37
C THR A 80 4.44 -5.71 -0.77
N PHE A 81 4.74 -4.77 -1.67
CA PHE A 81 5.68 -5.01 -2.77
C PHE A 81 7.12 -5.20 -2.30
N ASN A 82 7.58 -4.48 -1.27
CA ASN A 82 8.91 -4.73 -0.68
C ASN A 82 9.01 -6.16 -0.14
N SER A 83 7.94 -6.66 0.50
CA SER A 83 7.93 -8.04 0.99
C SER A 83 7.90 -9.08 -0.13
N PHE A 84 7.16 -8.82 -1.22
CA PHE A 84 7.10 -9.71 -2.37
C PHE A 84 8.41 -9.70 -3.17
N SER A 85 8.99 -8.52 -3.37
CA SER A 85 10.28 -8.32 -4.02
C SER A 85 11.41 -9.03 -3.29
N ARG A 86 11.42 -8.93 -1.95
CA ARG A 86 12.37 -9.65 -1.10
C ARG A 86 12.24 -11.16 -1.25
N PHE A 87 11.03 -11.69 -1.18
CA PHE A 87 10.76 -13.12 -1.39
C PHE A 87 11.29 -13.60 -2.74
N ILE A 88 10.97 -12.88 -3.80
CA ILE A 88 11.46 -13.20 -5.14
C ILE A 88 12.99 -13.14 -5.20
N HIS A 89 13.61 -12.12 -4.60
CA HIS A 89 15.06 -11.97 -4.64
C HIS A 89 15.77 -13.12 -3.92
N GLU A 90 15.26 -13.55 -2.78
CA GLU A 90 15.83 -14.62 -1.95
C GLU A 90 15.62 -16.00 -2.59
N ASP A 91 14.41 -16.30 -3.10
CA ASP A 91 14.05 -17.66 -3.52
C ASP A 91 14.05 -17.87 -5.05
N TYR A 92 13.94 -16.78 -5.83
CA TYR A 92 13.83 -16.81 -7.31
C TYR A 92 14.67 -15.69 -7.97
N PRO A 93 15.99 -15.64 -7.75
CA PRO A 93 16.83 -14.50 -8.15
C PRO A 93 16.86 -14.22 -9.66
N GLN A 94 16.54 -15.23 -10.49
CA GLN A 94 16.52 -15.12 -11.96
C GLN A 94 15.12 -14.94 -12.55
N ILE A 95 14.10 -14.74 -11.71
CA ILE A 95 12.73 -14.62 -12.18
C ILE A 95 12.53 -13.35 -13.00
N ASN A 96 11.80 -13.48 -14.09
CA ASN A 96 11.36 -12.37 -14.91
C ASN A 96 9.85 -12.19 -14.80
N LEU A 97 9.38 -11.06 -15.34
CA LEU A 97 7.97 -10.70 -15.35
C LEU A 97 7.07 -11.79 -15.99
N ALA A 98 7.58 -12.51 -16.99
CA ALA A 98 6.84 -13.59 -17.67
C ALA A 98 6.68 -14.87 -16.83
N ASP A 99 7.52 -15.05 -15.82
CA ASP A 99 7.53 -16.25 -14.97
C ASP A 99 6.52 -16.14 -13.81
N ILE A 100 5.87 -14.98 -13.65
CA ILE A 100 4.83 -14.78 -12.64
C ILE A 100 3.64 -15.69 -12.93
N ASN A 101 3.51 -16.72 -12.10
CA ASN A 101 2.49 -17.74 -12.23
C ASN A 101 1.85 -18.04 -10.86
N ARG A 102 0.86 -18.94 -10.86
CA ARG A 102 0.13 -19.29 -9.64
C ARG A 102 1.02 -19.97 -8.59
N GLU A 103 1.98 -20.77 -9.01
CA GLU A 103 2.90 -21.48 -8.10
C GLU A 103 3.74 -20.48 -7.29
N LEU A 104 4.27 -19.44 -7.93
CA LEU A 104 4.99 -18.37 -7.25
C LEU A 104 4.17 -17.71 -6.15
N ILE A 105 2.87 -17.47 -6.40
CA ILE A 105 1.96 -16.89 -5.40
C ILE A 105 1.75 -17.83 -4.22
N ILE A 106 1.59 -19.13 -4.45
CA ILE A 106 1.49 -20.13 -3.38
C ILE A 106 2.79 -20.15 -2.54
N ASN A 107 3.93 -20.08 -3.20
CA ASN A 107 5.24 -20.07 -2.54
C ASN A 107 5.41 -18.78 -1.72
N TYR A 108 4.98 -17.62 -2.23
CA TYR A 108 4.95 -16.38 -1.46
C TYR A 108 4.05 -16.47 -0.21
N LEU A 109 2.91 -17.16 -0.31
CA LEU A 109 2.02 -17.37 0.83
C LEU A 109 2.63 -18.27 1.90
N SER A 110 3.49 -19.20 1.49
CA SER A 110 4.26 -20.07 2.38
C SER A 110 5.43 -19.31 3.01
N TYR A 111 6.14 -18.49 2.24
CA TYR A 111 7.17 -17.57 2.75
C TYR A 111 6.61 -16.63 3.84
N SER A 112 5.37 -16.16 3.64
CA SER A 112 4.67 -15.24 4.55
C SER A 112 3.99 -15.90 5.75
N TYR A 113 4.37 -17.12 6.16
CA TYR A 113 3.63 -17.92 7.16
C TYR A 113 3.52 -17.28 8.55
N LYS A 114 4.51 -16.47 8.98
CA LYS A 114 4.51 -15.80 10.29
C LYS A 114 3.55 -14.62 10.39
N ILE A 115 2.89 -14.27 9.29
CA ILE A 115 2.04 -13.08 9.19
C ILE A 115 0.61 -13.44 9.61
N GLY A 116 0.03 -12.64 10.50
CA GLY A 116 -1.35 -12.83 10.94
C GLY A 116 -2.37 -12.80 9.77
N PRO A 117 -3.54 -13.43 9.93
CA PRO A 117 -4.50 -13.65 8.84
C PRO A 117 -5.01 -12.34 8.20
N SER A 118 -5.19 -11.28 9.00
CA SER A 118 -5.60 -9.97 8.49
C SER A 118 -4.56 -9.35 7.55
N GLN A 119 -3.28 -9.38 7.95
CA GLN A 119 -2.18 -8.86 7.16
C GLN A 119 -1.96 -9.70 5.89
N LYS A 120 -2.10 -11.04 5.97
CA LYS A 120 -2.04 -11.93 4.80
C LYS A 120 -3.15 -11.63 3.80
N ARG A 121 -4.40 -11.46 4.28
CA ARG A 121 -5.55 -11.04 3.45
C ARG A 121 -5.31 -9.70 2.77
N MET A 122 -4.82 -8.70 3.50
CA MET A 122 -4.51 -7.37 2.95
C MET A 122 -3.47 -7.47 1.83
N ARG A 123 -2.35 -8.16 2.07
CA ARG A 123 -1.28 -8.34 1.07
C ARG A 123 -1.76 -9.06 -0.19
N LEU A 124 -2.56 -10.11 -0.04
CA LEU A 124 -3.20 -10.79 -1.17
C LEU A 124 -4.14 -9.87 -1.95
N GLY A 125 -4.96 -9.09 -1.25
CA GLY A 125 -5.84 -8.11 -1.89
C GLY A 125 -5.07 -7.09 -2.72
N ILE A 126 -3.95 -6.59 -2.18
CA ILE A 126 -3.08 -5.63 -2.87
C ILE A 126 -2.44 -6.25 -4.11
N LEU A 127 -1.85 -7.46 -3.99
CA LEU A 127 -1.25 -8.15 -5.14
C LEU A 127 -2.29 -8.47 -6.22
N LYS A 128 -3.49 -8.89 -5.82
CA LYS A 128 -4.60 -9.16 -6.75
C LYS A 128 -4.98 -7.90 -7.52
N LEU A 129 -5.23 -6.80 -6.80
CA LEU A 129 -5.54 -5.51 -7.40
C LEU A 129 -4.43 -5.05 -8.36
N PHE A 130 -3.16 -5.22 -7.96
CA PHE A 130 -2.02 -4.90 -8.81
C PHE A 130 -2.03 -5.67 -10.13
N PHE A 131 -2.17 -7.00 -10.10
CA PHE A 131 -2.20 -7.81 -11.31
C PHE A 131 -3.37 -7.45 -12.22
N GLU A 132 -4.55 -7.17 -11.64
CA GLU A 132 -5.73 -6.71 -12.37
C GLU A 132 -5.49 -5.36 -13.06
N ILE A 133 -4.98 -4.36 -12.32
CA ILE A 133 -4.73 -3.01 -12.87
C ILE A 133 -3.63 -3.03 -13.93
N VAL A 134 -2.55 -3.79 -13.73
CA VAL A 134 -1.47 -3.95 -14.72
C VAL A 134 -2.00 -4.55 -16.02
N THR A 135 -2.91 -5.53 -15.91
CA THR A 135 -3.54 -6.19 -17.06
C THR A 135 -4.55 -5.28 -17.77
N ILE A 136 -5.45 -4.63 -17.03
CA ILE A 136 -6.46 -3.71 -17.57
C ILE A 136 -5.82 -2.52 -18.30
N ASN A 137 -4.72 -1.98 -17.76
CA ASN A 137 -3.98 -0.88 -18.38
C ASN A 137 -2.98 -1.36 -19.45
N GLN A 138 -2.96 -2.66 -19.79
CA GLN A 138 -2.10 -3.24 -20.83
C GLN A 138 -0.59 -3.00 -20.60
N TRP A 139 -0.16 -2.81 -19.36
CA TRP A 139 1.28 -2.68 -19.04
C TRP A 139 1.98 -4.03 -19.08
N PHE A 140 1.25 -5.10 -18.73
CA PHE A 140 1.64 -6.49 -18.90
C PHE A 140 0.39 -7.38 -18.78
N ASN A 141 0.35 -8.50 -19.48
CA ASN A 141 -0.78 -9.44 -19.40
C ASN A 141 -0.42 -10.63 -18.50
N PHE A 142 -0.86 -10.57 -17.24
CA PHE A 142 -0.65 -11.69 -16.32
C PHE A 142 -1.57 -12.88 -16.63
N PRO A 143 -1.15 -14.11 -16.30
CA PRO A 143 -2.07 -15.25 -16.35
C PRO A 143 -3.32 -15.00 -15.52
N GLY A 144 -4.47 -15.46 -16.01
CA GLY A 144 -5.72 -15.40 -15.23
C GLY A 144 -5.61 -16.19 -13.92
N HIS A 145 -6.32 -15.73 -12.88
CA HIS A 145 -6.52 -16.47 -11.63
C HIS A 145 -5.25 -16.76 -10.81
N LEU A 146 -4.27 -15.83 -10.78
CA LEU A 146 -3.09 -15.90 -9.91
C LEU A 146 -3.46 -15.99 -8.42
N ILE A 147 -4.49 -15.27 -8.00
CA ILE A 147 -5.01 -15.26 -6.62
C ILE A 147 -6.49 -15.61 -6.65
N ARG A 148 -6.85 -16.69 -5.97
CA ARG A 148 -8.21 -17.23 -5.90
C ARG A 148 -8.83 -17.01 -4.52
N ALA A 149 -10.13 -17.25 -4.41
CA ALA A 149 -10.87 -17.00 -3.17
C ALA A 149 -10.38 -17.91 -2.02
N GLU A 150 -10.00 -19.15 -2.35
CA GLU A 150 -9.49 -20.15 -1.43
C GLU A 150 -8.12 -19.79 -0.82
N ASP A 151 -7.35 -18.90 -1.46
CA ASP A 151 -6.02 -18.51 -0.98
C ASP A 151 -6.11 -17.56 0.22
N TYR A 152 -7.27 -16.92 0.43
CA TYR A 152 -7.48 -16.00 1.54
C TYR A 152 -7.64 -16.76 2.86
N PRO A 153 -6.99 -16.29 3.95
CA PRO A 153 -7.13 -16.94 5.24
C PRO A 153 -8.58 -16.85 5.74
N LYS A 154 -9.05 -17.95 6.33
CA LYS A 154 -10.32 -18.01 7.05
C LYS A 154 -10.32 -16.94 8.14
N GLN A 155 -11.43 -16.21 8.27
CA GLN A 155 -11.56 -15.20 9.31
C GLN A 155 -11.77 -15.90 10.65
N PRO A 156 -10.87 -15.74 11.64
CA PRO A 156 -11.17 -16.20 12.99
C PRO A 156 -12.33 -15.35 13.53
N LYS A 157 -13.38 -16.00 14.04
CA LYS A 157 -14.45 -15.32 14.76
C LYS A 157 -13.84 -14.67 16.00
N ARG A 158 -13.69 -13.35 16.01
CA ARG A 158 -13.23 -12.62 17.21
C ARG A 158 -14.42 -12.54 18.16
N LEU A 159 -14.31 -13.20 19.31
CA LEU A 159 -15.23 -12.94 20.42
C LEU A 159 -14.91 -11.54 20.99
N PRO A 160 -15.92 -10.75 21.38
CA PRO A 160 -15.70 -9.53 22.15
C PRO A 160 -14.82 -9.86 23.37
N ARG A 161 -13.85 -9.00 23.68
CA ARG A 161 -13.14 -9.12 24.95
C ARG A 161 -14.10 -8.70 26.06
N TYR A 162 -14.46 -9.63 26.92
CA TYR A 162 -15.24 -9.33 28.12
C TYR A 162 -14.43 -8.36 28.98
N ILE A 163 -15.04 -7.24 29.36
CA ILE A 163 -14.49 -6.31 30.34
C ILE A 163 -15.17 -6.69 31.66
N PRO A 164 -14.43 -7.17 32.67
CA PRO A 164 -14.97 -7.41 33.99
C PRO A 164 -15.61 -6.17 34.60
N GLU A 165 -16.67 -6.36 35.39
CA GLU A 165 -17.48 -5.28 35.94
C GLU A 165 -16.66 -4.33 36.85
N ASP A 166 -15.69 -4.87 37.58
CA ASP A 166 -14.76 -4.12 38.43
C ASP A 166 -13.83 -3.20 37.61
N VAL A 167 -13.37 -3.65 36.44
CA VAL A 167 -12.59 -2.82 35.51
C VAL A 167 -13.44 -1.70 34.92
N MET A 168 -14.72 -1.97 34.61
CA MET A 168 -15.67 -0.94 34.16
C MET A 168 -15.92 0.11 35.25
N GLN A 169 -16.05 -0.31 36.51
CA GLN A 169 -16.23 0.60 37.64
C GLN A 169 -15.02 1.51 37.87
N GLN A 170 -13.80 0.95 37.83
CA GLN A 170 -12.56 1.73 37.92
C GLN A 170 -12.46 2.75 36.79
N LEU A 171 -12.79 2.36 35.55
CA LEU A 171 -12.78 3.27 34.40
C LEU A 171 -13.72 4.47 34.62
N ASN A 172 -14.95 4.20 35.10
CA ASN A 172 -15.95 5.24 35.35
C ASN A 172 -15.55 6.18 36.49
N GLN A 173 -14.89 5.68 37.53
CA GLN A 173 -14.41 6.50 38.65
C GLN A 173 -13.34 7.51 38.21
N HIS A 174 -12.45 7.11 37.29
CA HIS A 174 -11.40 8.00 36.76
C HIS A 174 -11.89 8.95 35.65
N LEU A 175 -13.00 8.64 34.98
CA LEU A 175 -13.62 9.51 33.98
C LEU A 175 -14.36 10.71 34.61
N ASN A 176 -14.91 10.55 35.82
CA ASN A 176 -15.61 11.62 36.55
C ASN A 176 -14.68 12.58 37.30
N ALA A 177 -13.36 12.38 37.22
CA ALA A 177 -12.34 13.18 37.89
C ALA A 177 -11.57 14.14 36.95
N LEU A 178 -12.03 14.28 35.70
CA LEU A 178 -11.57 15.25 34.69
C LEU A 178 -12.57 16.39 34.55
#